data_AF-C6T2E8-F1
#
_entry.id   AF-C6T2E8-F1
#
_cell.length_a   1.000
_cell.length_b   1.000
_cell.length_c   1.000
_cell.angle_alpha   90.00
_cell.angle_beta   90.00
_cell.angle_gamma   90.00
#
_symmetry.space_group_name_H-M   'P 1'
#
loop_
_entity.id
_entity.type
_entity.pdbx_description
1 polymer ?
#
loop_
_entity_poly.entity_id
_entity_poly.type
_entity_poly.pdbx_seq_one_letter_code
_entity_poly.pdbx_strand_id
1 'polypeptide(L)'
;MSLDMKLQILQDRQNLSQLKEDQKRREREKINEMLNMKEIHRDSKLCPSSDMAISRTEGCNKMKCGNCEQYFCYRCNKAIDASDPYGHFRDGSCELFPREMVDSWEERINHRQAVGQLQAELFPQHGLACPSCRQYNPKIGNNNHLFCWACQRHYCYLCKAIVRRGTKHYGPKGCKQHSEG
;
A
#
# COMPACT_ATOMS: atom_id res chain seq x y z
N MET A 1 22.10 -22.51 -23.22
CA MET A 1 22.61 -21.32 -22.49
C MET A 1 21.44 -20.60 -21.85
N SER A 2 21.51 -20.30 -20.54
CA SER A 2 20.47 -19.56 -19.82
C SER A 2 20.38 -18.10 -20.28
N LEU A 3 19.24 -17.45 -20.04
CA LEU A 3 19.03 -16.02 -20.35
C LEU A 3 20.07 -15.15 -19.62
N ASP A 4 20.41 -15.51 -18.37
CA ASP A 4 21.42 -14.84 -17.56
C ASP A 4 22.81 -14.87 -18.19
N MET A 5 23.20 -16.05 -18.68
CA MET A 5 24.50 -16.24 -19.31
C MET A 5 24.60 -15.45 -20.63
N LYS A 6 23.51 -15.36 -21.40
CA LYS A 6 23.45 -14.52 -22.61
C LYS A 6 23.56 -13.03 -22.29
N LEU A 7 22.87 -12.57 -21.24
CA LEU A 7 22.91 -11.17 -20.81
C LEU A 7 24.32 -10.75 -20.37
N GLN A 8 24.98 -11.61 -19.57
CA GLN A 8 26.34 -11.36 -19.09
C GLN A 8 27.34 -11.24 -20.25
N ILE A 9 27.30 -12.17 -21.21
CA ILE A 9 28.16 -12.15 -22.41
C ILE A 9 27.98 -10.85 -23.21
N LEU A 10 26.73 -10.39 -23.37
CA LEU A 10 26.44 -9.15 -24.10
C LEU A 10 26.95 -7.91 -23.36
N GLN A 11 26.82 -7.86 -22.04
CA GLN A 11 27.32 -6.76 -21.20
C GLN A 11 28.85 -6.70 -21.20
N ASP A 12 29.52 -7.84 -21.04
CA ASP A 12 30.99 -7.92 -21.05
C ASP A 12 31.55 -7.48 -22.41
N ARG A 13 30.92 -7.91 -23.51
CA ARG A 13 31.28 -7.48 -24.86
C ARG A 13 31.11 -5.98 -25.06
N GLN A 14 30.04 -5.38 -24.52
CA GLN A 14 29.79 -3.93 -24.55
C GLN A 14 30.90 -3.12 -23.87
N ASN A 15 31.45 -3.66 -22.78
CA ASN A 15 32.48 -3.00 -21.97
C ASN A 15 33.90 -3.15 -22.55
N LEU A 16 34.17 -4.22 -23.31
CA LEU A 16 35.53 -4.58 -23.75
C LEU A 16 35.86 -4.27 -25.22
N SER A 17 34.87 -3.97 -26.08
CA SER A 17 35.08 -3.92 -27.54
C SER A 17 34.98 -2.52 -28.18
N GLN A 18 35.83 -2.26 -29.18
CA GLN A 18 35.69 -1.13 -30.11
C GLN A 18 34.69 -1.49 -31.23
N LEU A 19 33.42 -1.63 -30.88
CA LEU A 19 32.35 -1.81 -31.86
C LEU A 19 32.10 -0.51 -32.61
N LYS A 20 31.69 -0.62 -33.88
CA LYS A 20 31.09 0.50 -34.60
C LYS A 20 29.86 0.99 -33.84
N GLU A 21 29.64 2.30 -33.79
CA GLU A 21 28.57 2.93 -32.99
C GLU A 21 27.18 2.32 -33.25
N ASP A 22 26.84 2.04 -34.50
CA ASP A 22 25.56 1.40 -34.85
C ASP A 22 25.41 -0.01 -34.26
N GLN A 23 26.49 -0.78 -34.20
CA GLN A 23 26.50 -2.12 -33.64
C GLN A 23 26.41 -2.04 -32.10
N LYS A 24 27.12 -1.07 -31.51
CA LYS A 24 27.06 -0.78 -30.07
C LYS A 24 25.65 -0.37 -29.63
N ARG A 25 24.94 0.43 -30.45
CA ARG A 25 23.53 0.81 -30.23
C ARG A 25 22.59 -0.40 -30.26
N ARG A 26 22.65 -1.20 -31.33
CA ARG A 26 21.80 -2.41 -31.47
C ARG A 26 22.00 -3.42 -30.34
N GLU A 27 23.22 -3.59 -29.87
CA GLU A 27 23.51 -4.51 -28.75
C GLU A 27 23.00 -3.94 -27.42
N ARG A 28 23.08 -2.62 -27.21
CA ARG A 28 22.49 -1.94 -26.04
C ARG A 28 20.97 -2.08 -26.01
N GLU A 29 20.31 -1.94 -27.15
CA GLU A 29 18.86 -2.16 -27.29
C GLU A 29 18.46 -3.58 -26.91
N LYS A 30 19.21 -4.60 -27.37
CA LYS A 30 18.98 -6.00 -26.98
C LYS A 30 19.20 -6.26 -25.50
N ILE A 31 20.22 -5.66 -24.89
CA ILE A 31 20.46 -5.76 -23.45
C ILE A 31 19.28 -5.15 -22.68
N ASN A 32 18.81 -3.96 -23.08
CA ASN A 32 17.68 -3.29 -22.46
C ASN A 32 16.38 -4.10 -22.61
N GLU A 33 16.14 -4.69 -23.79
CA GLU A 33 14.97 -5.55 -24.01
C GLU A 33 15.02 -6.80 -23.11
N MET A 34 16.19 -7.44 -22.99
CA MET A 34 16.38 -8.58 -22.10
C MET A 34 16.21 -8.20 -20.62
N LEU A 35 16.71 -7.04 -20.19
CA LEU A 35 16.54 -6.52 -18.83
C LEU A 35 15.08 -6.20 -18.53
N ASN A 36 14.38 -5.49 -19.44
CA ASN A 36 12.96 -5.20 -19.31
C ASN A 36 12.14 -6.48 -19.20
N MET A 37 12.41 -7.49 -20.04
CA MET A 37 11.74 -8.80 -19.94
C MET A 37 12.02 -9.47 -18.60
N LYS A 38 13.26 -9.41 -18.12
CA LYS A 38 13.65 -9.95 -16.82
C LYS A 38 12.91 -9.27 -15.66
N GLU A 39 12.75 -7.96 -15.76
CA GLU A 39 12.08 -7.12 -14.75
C GLU A 39 10.57 -7.36 -14.76
N ILE A 40 9.95 -7.41 -15.95
CA ILE A 40 8.56 -7.85 -16.12
C ILE A 40 8.35 -9.22 -15.48
N HIS A 41 9.21 -10.20 -15.77
CA HIS A 41 9.12 -11.55 -15.21
C HIS A 41 9.48 -11.63 -13.72
N ARG A 42 10.17 -10.64 -13.16
CA ARG A 42 10.47 -10.57 -11.73
C ARG A 42 9.21 -10.30 -10.93
N ASP A 43 8.37 -9.41 -11.45
CA ASP A 43 7.18 -8.89 -10.77
C ASP A 43 5.87 -9.38 -11.39
N SER A 44 5.92 -10.41 -12.25
CA SER A 44 4.74 -11.08 -12.76
C SER A 44 4.79 -12.58 -12.52
N LYS A 45 3.63 -13.14 -12.18
CA LYS A 45 3.39 -14.56 -11.98
C LYS A 45 2.44 -15.06 -13.06
N LEU A 46 2.68 -16.25 -13.57
CA LEU A 46 1.77 -16.89 -14.50
C LEU A 46 0.60 -17.48 -13.73
N CYS A 47 -0.62 -17.21 -14.21
CA CYS A 47 -1.81 -17.83 -13.68
C CYS A 47 -1.67 -19.37 -13.77
N PRO A 48 -1.89 -20.13 -12.68
CA PRO A 48 -1.71 -21.58 -12.69
C PRO A 48 -2.71 -22.33 -13.60
N SER A 49 -3.76 -21.65 -14.09
CA SER A 49 -4.81 -22.26 -14.91
C SER A 49 -4.81 -21.81 -16.36
N SER A 50 -4.29 -20.61 -16.67
CA SER A 50 -4.36 -20.03 -18.02
C SER A 50 -3.04 -19.48 -18.53
N ASP A 51 -1.96 -19.60 -17.74
CA ASP A 51 -0.63 -19.05 -18.01
C ASP A 51 -0.60 -17.55 -18.35
N MET A 52 -1.70 -16.84 -18.08
CA MET A 52 -1.72 -15.39 -18.23
C MET A 52 -0.74 -14.77 -17.23
N ALA A 53 0.17 -13.94 -17.72
CA ALA A 53 1.06 -13.17 -16.87
C ALA A 53 0.27 -12.12 -16.08
N ILE A 54 0.40 -12.16 -14.76
CA ILE A 54 -0.29 -11.28 -13.82
C ILE A 54 0.76 -10.66 -12.92
N SER A 55 0.85 -9.32 -12.91
CA SER A 55 1.66 -8.58 -11.94
C SER A 55 0.80 -8.07 -10.79
N ARG A 56 1.42 -7.97 -9.61
CA ARG A 56 0.79 -7.35 -8.45
C ARG A 56 1.41 -5.99 -8.18
N THR A 57 0.62 -4.93 -8.29
CA THR A 57 1.03 -3.57 -7.92
C THR A 57 0.79 -3.28 -6.44
N GLU A 58 -0.29 -3.82 -5.86
CA GLU A 58 -0.70 -3.58 -4.47
C GLU A 58 -1.61 -4.71 -3.94
N GLY A 59 -1.96 -4.66 -2.65
CA GLY A 59 -2.91 -5.58 -2.04
C GLY A 59 -2.33 -6.91 -1.53
N CYS A 60 -3.22 -7.89 -1.33
CA CYS A 60 -2.88 -9.16 -0.69
C CYS A 60 -2.38 -10.24 -1.67
N ASN A 61 -1.84 -11.34 -1.15
CA ASN A 61 -1.41 -12.49 -1.91
C ASN A 61 -2.58 -13.29 -2.53
N LYS A 62 -3.83 -13.07 -2.11
CA LYS A 62 -5.01 -13.69 -2.74
C LYS A 62 -5.39 -12.91 -4.00
N MET A 63 -5.02 -13.41 -5.16
CA MET A 63 -5.34 -12.79 -6.45
C MET A 63 -6.42 -13.56 -7.21
N LYS A 64 -7.15 -12.87 -8.09
CA LYS A 64 -8.10 -13.46 -9.05
C LYS A 64 -7.57 -13.21 -10.46
N CYS A 65 -7.49 -14.26 -11.28
CA CYS A 65 -7.10 -14.10 -12.68
C CYS A 65 -8.18 -13.33 -13.46
N GLY A 66 -7.79 -12.31 -14.23
CA GLY A 66 -8.73 -11.56 -15.07
C GLY A 66 -9.26 -12.32 -16.29
N ASN A 67 -8.56 -13.38 -16.72
CA ASN A 67 -8.93 -14.17 -17.90
C ASN A 67 -9.79 -15.39 -17.55
N CYS A 68 -9.34 -16.23 -16.60
CA CYS A 68 -10.05 -17.46 -16.24
C CYS A 68 -10.78 -17.39 -14.89
N GLU A 69 -10.75 -16.22 -14.24
CA GLU A 69 -11.41 -15.98 -12.95
C GLU A 69 -10.96 -16.84 -11.75
N GLN A 70 -9.98 -17.72 -11.94
CA GLN A 70 -9.43 -18.57 -10.88
C GLN A 70 -8.74 -17.73 -9.79
N TYR A 71 -9.03 -18.05 -8.53
CA TYR A 71 -8.25 -17.54 -7.41
C TYR A 71 -6.92 -18.28 -7.29
N PHE A 72 -5.84 -17.55 -6.99
CA PHE A 72 -4.54 -18.14 -6.75
C PHE A 72 -3.74 -17.31 -5.76
N CYS A 73 -2.76 -17.94 -5.13
CA CYS A 73 -1.83 -17.26 -4.24
C CYS A 73 -0.64 -16.73 -5.02
N TYR A 74 -0.42 -15.42 -5.01
CA TYR A 74 0.70 -14.78 -5.69
C TYR A 74 2.07 -15.21 -5.15
N ARG A 75 2.15 -15.55 -3.85
CA ARG A 75 3.40 -15.94 -3.19
C ARG A 75 3.87 -17.33 -3.60
N CYS A 76 2.98 -18.32 -3.57
CA CYS A 76 3.33 -19.73 -3.83
C CYS A 76 2.85 -20.24 -5.19
N ASN A 77 2.17 -19.41 -5.97
CA ASN A 77 1.57 -19.70 -7.27
C ASN A 77 0.55 -20.85 -7.31
N LYS A 78 0.00 -21.26 -6.15
CA LYS A 78 -1.01 -22.32 -6.07
C LYS A 78 -2.41 -21.77 -6.33
N ALA A 79 -3.23 -22.55 -7.02
CA ALA A 79 -4.66 -22.28 -7.12
C ALA A 79 -5.32 -22.34 -5.73
N ILE A 80 -6.29 -21.46 -5.51
CA ILE A 80 -7.08 -21.35 -4.29
C ILE A 80 -8.52 -21.77 -4.60
N ASP A 81 -9.10 -22.57 -3.72
CA ASP A 81 -10.49 -22.99 -3.83
C ASP A 81 -11.44 -21.77 -3.80
N ALA A 82 -12.36 -21.72 -4.75
CA ALA A 82 -13.37 -20.66 -4.81
C ALA A 82 -14.43 -20.77 -3.70
N SER A 83 -14.64 -21.97 -3.15
CA SER A 83 -15.59 -22.21 -2.05
C SER A 83 -15.08 -21.69 -0.70
N ASP A 84 -13.76 -21.74 -0.47
CA ASP A 84 -13.09 -21.10 0.66
C ASP A 84 -11.82 -20.33 0.22
N PRO A 85 -11.97 -19.11 -0.32
CA PRO A 85 -10.85 -18.34 -0.85
C PRO A 85 -9.81 -17.91 0.19
N TYR A 86 -10.12 -18.03 1.48
CA TYR A 86 -9.23 -17.65 2.58
C TYR A 86 -8.63 -18.85 3.32
N GLY A 87 -9.15 -20.05 3.10
CA GLY A 87 -8.66 -21.30 3.71
C GLY A 87 -7.17 -21.51 3.54
N HIS A 88 -6.63 -21.16 2.36
CA HIS A 88 -5.19 -21.25 2.05
C HIS A 88 -4.28 -20.53 3.06
N PHE A 89 -4.76 -19.45 3.68
CA PHE A 89 -3.97 -18.59 4.56
C PHE A 89 -4.20 -18.84 6.05
N ARG A 90 -5.17 -19.70 6.40
CA ARG A 90 -5.66 -19.87 7.77
C ARG A 90 -4.64 -20.57 8.68
N ASP A 91 -3.96 -21.58 8.13
CA ASP A 91 -3.04 -22.45 8.88
C ASP A 91 -1.59 -21.97 8.85
N GLY A 92 -1.35 -20.74 8.37
CA GLY A 92 0.00 -20.16 8.27
C GLY A 92 0.88 -20.78 7.17
N SER A 93 0.35 -21.69 6.34
CA SER A 93 1.08 -22.28 5.20
C SER A 93 1.53 -21.23 4.17
N CYS A 94 0.81 -20.11 4.11
CA CYS A 94 1.12 -18.96 3.29
C CYS A 94 0.56 -17.69 3.95
N GLU A 95 1.26 -16.57 3.82
CA GLU A 95 0.82 -15.29 4.40
C GLU A 95 -0.15 -14.59 3.45
N LEU A 96 -1.27 -14.08 3.96
CA LEU A 96 -2.24 -13.32 3.16
C LEU A 96 -1.68 -11.94 2.77
N PHE A 97 -1.05 -11.25 3.70
CA PHE A 97 -0.39 -9.97 3.46
C PHE A 97 1.12 -10.17 3.57
N PRO A 98 1.93 -9.63 2.64
CA PRO A 98 3.38 -9.62 2.81
C PRO A 98 3.79 -8.90 4.10
N ARG A 99 4.76 -9.43 4.85
CA ARG A 99 5.23 -8.83 6.11
C ARG A 99 5.61 -7.36 5.96
N GLU A 100 6.39 -7.00 4.94
CA GLU A 100 6.78 -5.62 4.68
C GLU A 100 5.57 -4.66 4.56
N MET A 101 4.46 -5.14 4.00
CA MET A 101 3.22 -4.36 3.91
C MET A 101 2.54 -4.22 5.28
N VAL A 102 2.57 -5.28 6.09
CA VAL A 102 2.05 -5.24 7.47
C VAL A 102 2.90 -4.29 8.31
N ASP A 103 4.22 -4.46 8.31
CA ASP A 103 5.16 -3.66 9.08
C ASP A 103 5.05 -2.16 8.73
N SER A 104 5.04 -1.82 7.44
CA SER A 104 4.88 -0.42 7.01
C SER A 104 3.51 0.18 7.36
N TRP A 105 2.44 -0.64 7.39
CA TRP A 105 1.13 -0.21 7.85
C TRP A 105 1.12 -0.01 9.38
N GLU A 106 1.69 -0.95 10.13
CA GLU A 106 1.84 -0.90 11.58
C GLU A 106 2.67 0.31 12.00
N GLU A 107 3.81 0.58 11.39
CA GLU A 107 4.63 1.78 11.65
C GLU A 107 3.83 3.07 11.48
N ARG A 108 3.06 3.21 10.39
CA ARG A 108 2.24 4.40 10.14
C ARG A 108 1.12 4.57 11.17
N ILE A 109 0.43 3.48 11.51
CA ILE A 109 -0.64 3.50 12.51
C ILE A 109 -0.07 3.78 13.90
N ASN A 110 1.00 3.07 14.28
CA ASN A 110 1.67 3.22 15.57
C ASN A 110 2.23 4.62 15.74
N HIS A 111 2.86 5.20 14.70
CA HIS A 111 3.35 6.58 14.75
C HIS A 111 2.22 7.57 15.01
N ARG A 112 1.09 7.44 14.30
CA ARG A 112 -0.07 8.31 14.49
C ARG A 112 -0.67 8.15 15.90
N GLN A 113 -0.76 6.92 16.42
CA GLN A 113 -1.25 6.67 17.77
C GLN A 113 -0.30 7.23 18.83
N ALA A 114 1.01 7.02 18.68
CA ALA A 114 2.03 7.53 19.59
C ALA A 114 2.01 9.07 19.64
N VAL A 115 1.94 9.74 18.48
CA VAL A 115 1.80 11.20 18.42
C VAL A 115 0.49 11.64 19.09
N GLY A 116 -0.62 10.94 18.84
CA GLY A 116 -1.91 11.24 19.45
C GLY A 116 -1.93 11.09 20.97
N GLN A 117 -1.22 10.08 21.50
CA GLN A 117 -1.04 9.85 22.94
C GLN A 117 -0.18 10.96 23.57
N LEU A 118 0.99 11.26 22.99
CA LEU A 118 1.85 12.35 23.47
C LEU A 118 1.11 13.69 23.46
N GLN A 119 0.33 13.98 22.41
CA GLN A 119 -0.49 15.18 22.36
C GLN A 119 -1.56 15.21 23.46
N ALA A 120 -2.19 14.07 23.76
CA ALA A 120 -3.18 13.98 24.84
C ALA A 120 -2.55 14.25 26.22
N GLU A 121 -1.33 13.77 26.44
CA GLU A 121 -0.56 14.01 27.67
C GLU A 121 -0.10 15.47 27.79
N LEU A 122 0.37 16.07 26.70
CA LEU A 122 0.84 17.45 26.67
C LEU A 122 -0.30 18.48 26.76
N PHE A 123 -1.48 18.16 26.23
CA PHE A 123 -2.64 19.07 26.16
C PHE A 123 -3.90 18.46 26.82
N PRO A 124 -3.87 18.16 28.12
CA PRO A 124 -4.97 17.45 28.80
C PRO A 124 -6.22 18.30 29.03
N GLN A 125 -6.14 19.61 28.81
CA GLN A 125 -7.13 20.57 29.29
C GLN A 125 -8.11 21.04 28.20
N HIS A 126 -7.74 20.84 26.93
CA HIS A 126 -8.49 21.34 25.77
C HIS A 126 -8.73 20.20 24.79
N GLY A 127 -9.64 19.27 25.11
CA GLY A 127 -9.92 18.11 24.27
C GLY A 127 -11.22 17.41 24.61
N LEU A 128 -11.62 16.45 23.78
CA LEU A 128 -12.88 15.73 23.93
C LEU A 128 -12.73 14.24 23.67
N ALA A 129 -13.57 13.45 24.33
CA ALA A 129 -13.76 12.05 23.99
C ALA A 129 -14.43 11.92 22.62
N CYS A 130 -13.88 11.04 21.77
CA CYS A 130 -14.45 10.73 20.48
C CYS A 130 -15.90 10.22 20.64
N PRO A 131 -16.89 10.78 19.93
CA PRO A 131 -18.29 10.36 20.03
C PRO A 131 -18.54 8.90 19.65
N SER A 132 -17.64 8.27 18.88
CA SER A 132 -17.81 6.90 18.40
C SER A 132 -17.02 5.85 19.19
N CYS A 133 -15.82 6.17 19.66
CA CYS A 133 -14.96 5.19 20.35
C CYS A 133 -14.49 5.65 21.74
N ARG A 134 -14.87 6.87 22.15
CA ARG A 134 -14.53 7.50 23.44
C ARG A 134 -13.05 7.80 23.69
N GLN A 135 -12.15 7.50 22.75
CA GLN A 135 -10.75 7.94 22.83
C GLN A 135 -10.66 9.45 23.04
N TYR A 136 -9.91 9.90 24.04
CA TYR A 136 -9.63 11.32 24.24
C TYR A 136 -8.74 11.85 23.11
N ASN A 137 -9.12 12.97 22.50
CA ASN A 137 -8.29 13.67 21.54
C ASN A 137 -8.22 15.16 21.93
N PRO A 138 -7.01 15.73 22.06
CA PRO A 138 -6.83 17.15 22.29
C PRO A 138 -7.21 17.96 21.04
N LYS A 139 -7.81 19.12 21.25
CA LYS A 139 -7.90 20.21 20.29
C LYS A 139 -6.56 20.94 20.29
N ILE A 140 -5.90 20.94 19.13
CA ILE A 140 -4.61 21.60 18.94
C ILE A 140 -4.83 22.84 18.09
N GLY A 141 -4.42 23.99 18.61
CA GLY A 141 -4.65 25.28 17.96
C GLY A 141 -6.12 25.66 17.95
N ASN A 142 -6.52 26.42 16.93
CA ASN A 142 -7.86 27.00 16.84
C ASN A 142 -8.87 26.14 16.06
N ASN A 143 -8.48 24.98 15.51
CA ASN A 143 -9.34 24.18 14.64
C ASN A 143 -10.32 23.30 15.41
N ASN A 144 -11.61 23.52 15.18
CA ASN A 144 -12.71 22.74 15.76
C ASN A 144 -13.02 21.45 14.98
N HIS A 145 -12.28 21.13 13.93
CA HIS A 145 -12.35 19.86 13.21
C HIS A 145 -11.36 18.88 13.81
N LEU A 146 -11.83 18.08 14.76
CA LEU A 146 -11.02 17.04 15.39
C LEU A 146 -11.00 15.77 14.55
N PHE A 147 -9.88 15.06 14.62
CA PHE A 147 -9.67 13.74 14.04
C PHE A 147 -9.34 12.77 15.17
N CYS A 148 -10.07 11.66 15.26
CA CYS A 148 -9.78 10.63 16.23
C CYS A 148 -8.61 9.77 15.76
N TRP A 149 -7.45 9.83 16.43
CA TRP A 149 -6.30 9.02 16.01
C TRP A 149 -6.51 7.51 16.19
N ALA A 150 -7.40 7.08 17.09
CA ALA A 150 -7.76 5.67 17.28
C ALA A 150 -8.71 5.12 16.21
N CYS A 151 -9.88 5.75 15.98
CA CYS A 151 -10.91 5.22 15.08
C CYS A 151 -11.03 5.95 13.73
N GLN A 152 -10.16 6.93 13.50
CA GLN A 152 -10.06 7.73 12.27
C GLN A 152 -11.31 8.53 11.88
N ARG A 153 -12.26 8.71 12.80
CA ARG A 153 -13.45 9.54 12.56
C ARG A 153 -13.15 11.00 12.79
N HIS A 154 -13.74 11.82 11.93
CA HIS A 154 -13.74 13.28 12.08
C HIS A 154 -14.98 13.75 12.82
N TYR A 155 -14.83 14.71 13.70
CA TYR A 155 -15.93 15.24 14.51
C TYR A 155 -15.67 16.68 14.95
N CYS A 156 -16.74 17.40 15.25
CA CYS A 156 -16.66 18.79 15.63
C CYS A 156 -16.42 18.95 17.13
N TYR A 157 -15.47 19.80 17.52
CA TYR A 157 -15.20 20.13 18.91
C TYR A 157 -16.40 20.82 19.57
N LEU A 158 -17.05 21.75 18.87
CA LEU A 158 -18.12 22.57 19.46
C LEU A 158 -19.40 21.76 19.74
N CYS A 159 -19.84 20.95 18.78
CA CYS A 159 -21.13 20.24 18.87
C CYS A 159 -21.01 18.72 19.00
N LYS A 160 -19.80 18.17 18.98
CA LYS A 160 -19.51 16.72 19.09
C LYS A 160 -20.12 15.86 17.97
N ALA A 161 -20.67 16.47 16.92
CA ALA A 161 -21.23 15.75 15.79
C ALA A 161 -20.13 15.14 14.91
N ILE A 162 -20.38 13.95 14.34
CA ILE A 162 -19.50 13.34 13.33
C ILE A 162 -19.55 14.16 12.04
N VAL A 163 -18.38 14.64 11.60
CA VAL A 163 -18.24 15.47 10.40
C VAL A 163 -17.84 14.58 9.22
N ARG A 164 -18.79 14.28 8.33
CA ARG A 164 -18.51 13.52 7.09
C ARG A 164 -17.94 14.37 5.97
N ARG A 165 -18.36 15.65 5.90
CA ARG A 165 -17.88 16.64 4.92
C ARG A 165 -17.77 17.99 5.61
N GLY A 166 -16.55 18.52 5.73
CA GLY A 166 -16.29 19.78 6.44
C GLY A 166 -17.12 20.94 5.89
N THR A 167 -17.20 21.08 4.57
CA THR A 167 -17.97 22.15 3.88
C THR A 167 -19.48 22.11 4.12
N LYS A 168 -20.03 20.97 4.55
CA LYS A 168 -21.45 20.85 4.92
C LYS A 168 -21.71 21.12 6.39
N HIS A 169 -20.65 21.07 7.22
CA HIS A 169 -20.76 21.24 8.66
C HIS A 169 -20.32 22.63 9.12
N TYR A 170 -19.23 23.14 8.53
CA TYR A 170 -18.67 24.44 8.84
C TYR A 170 -19.09 25.49 7.80
N GLY A 171 -19.42 26.69 8.28
CA GLY A 171 -19.82 27.80 7.42
C GLY A 171 -20.83 28.72 8.11
N PRO A 172 -21.40 29.71 7.38
CA PRO A 172 -22.29 30.72 7.97
C PRO A 172 -23.53 30.15 8.67
N LYS A 173 -24.05 29.03 8.17
CA LYS A 173 -25.22 28.31 8.74
C LYS A 173 -24.81 27.14 9.65
N GLY A 174 -23.52 26.90 9.81
CA GLY A 174 -22.96 25.72 10.49
C GLY A 174 -22.09 26.10 11.69
N CYS A 175 -21.32 25.14 12.19
CA CYS A 175 -20.34 25.41 13.25
C CYS A 175 -19.20 26.29 12.73
N LYS A 176 -18.54 27.05 13.61
CA LYS A 176 -17.30 27.74 13.27
C LYS A 176 -16.15 26.74 13.18
N GLN A 177 -15.44 26.72 12.05
CA GLN A 177 -14.28 25.85 11.87
C GLN A 177 -13.10 26.26 12.76
N HIS A 178 -12.90 27.57 12.96
CA HIS A 178 -11.84 28.09 13.82
C HIS A 178 -12.44 28.88 14.99
N SER A 179 -11.96 28.64 16.20
CA SER A 179 -12.23 29.47 17.39
C SER A 179 -10.97 29.59 18.23
N GLU A 180 -10.79 30.72 18.91
CA GLU A 180 -9.68 30.90 19.85
C GLU A 180 -9.67 29.79 20.91
N GLY A 181 -8.46 29.52 21.41
CA GLY A 181 -8.04 28.33 22.16
C GLY A 181 -9.06 27.86 23.18
#